data_AF-A0A969NCC6-F1
#
_entry.id   AF-A0A969NCC6-F1
#
_cell.length_a   1.000
_cell.length_b   1.000
_cell.length_c   1.000
_cell.angle_alpha   90.00
_cell.angle_beta   90.00
_cell.angle_gamma   90.00
#
_symmetry.space_group_name_H-M   'P 1'
#
loop_
_entity.id
_entity.type
_entity.pdbx_description
1 polymer ?
#
loop_
_entity_poly.entity_id
_entity_poly.type
_entity_poly.pdbx_seq_one_letter_code
_entity_poly.pdbx_strand_id
1 'polypeptide(L)'
;MENQGRGQLTDRIKEKSRELLGYEISVGELRLLAYLQYELVNSKNPNNVNSEEKEMLASWRKKGFILDGITEGGRVMTSRDSKFKVSKDFWNAIVEILWLGYVDID
;
A
#
# COMPACT_ATOMS: atom_id res chain seq x y z
N MET A 1 -22.52 -0.36 -16.25
CA MET A 1 -21.17 -0.46 -15.67
C MET A 1 -20.62 0.94 -15.57
N GLU A 2 -20.06 1.30 -14.41
CA GLU A 2 -19.43 2.60 -14.21
C GLU A 2 -18.15 2.64 -15.05
N ASN A 3 -18.02 3.59 -15.97
CA ASN A 3 -16.84 3.68 -16.85
C ASN A 3 -15.65 4.13 -16.00
N GLN A 4 -14.71 3.22 -15.70
CA GLN A 4 -13.65 3.48 -14.73
C GLN A 4 -12.44 4.15 -15.39
N GLY A 5 -12.02 5.31 -14.86
CA GLY A 5 -10.74 5.92 -15.22
C GLY A 5 -9.54 5.31 -14.47
N ARG A 6 -8.33 5.42 -15.03
CA ARG A 6 -7.09 5.04 -14.33
C ARG A 6 -6.94 5.79 -13.02
N GLY A 7 -6.74 5.06 -11.92
CA GLY A 7 -6.57 5.66 -10.59
C GLY A 7 -7.82 6.33 -10.04
N GLN A 8 -9.00 6.04 -10.62
CA GLN A 8 -10.28 6.44 -10.06
C GLN A 8 -10.70 5.45 -8.97
N LEU A 9 -11.11 5.97 -7.82
CA LEU A 9 -11.60 5.16 -6.71
C LEU A 9 -13.07 4.77 -6.95
N THR A 10 -13.31 3.57 -7.46
CA THR A 10 -14.64 3.02 -7.72
C THR A 10 -15.15 2.17 -6.56
N ASP A 11 -16.45 1.85 -6.56
CA ASP A 11 -17.07 1.05 -5.51
C ASP A 11 -16.44 -0.34 -5.35
N ARG A 12 -16.04 -0.99 -6.47
CA ARG A 12 -15.34 -2.27 -6.42
C ARG A 12 -13.97 -2.18 -5.74
N ILE A 13 -13.26 -1.06 -5.88
CA ILE A 13 -11.97 -0.84 -5.21
C ILE A 13 -12.19 -0.61 -3.72
N LYS A 14 -13.20 0.19 -3.36
CA LYS A 14 -13.58 0.44 -1.96
C LYS A 14 -14.02 -0.83 -1.25
N GLU A 15 -14.80 -1.68 -1.92
CA GLU A 15 -15.21 -2.98 -1.39
C GLU A 15 -14.00 -3.90 -1.20
N LYS A 16 -13.14 -4.01 -2.22
CA LYS A 16 -11.92 -4.82 -2.13
C LYS A 16 -10.98 -4.33 -1.04
N SER A 17 -10.85 -3.01 -0.84
CA SER A 17 -10.02 -2.47 0.24
C SER A 17 -10.60 -2.75 1.62
N ARG A 18 -11.93 -2.70 1.78
CA ARG A 18 -12.59 -3.10 3.04
C ARG A 18 -12.33 -4.57 3.35
N GLU A 19 -12.44 -5.43 2.36
CA GLU A 19 -12.18 -6.87 2.50
C GLU A 19 -10.72 -7.15 2.91
N LEU A 20 -9.76 -6.55 2.21
CA LEU A 20 -8.34 -6.90 2.36
C LEU A 20 -7.60 -6.09 3.43
N LEU A 21 -8.00 -4.85 3.67
CA LEU A 21 -7.35 -3.93 4.60
C LEU A 21 -8.20 -3.63 5.84
N GLY A 22 -9.47 -4.04 5.86
CA GLY A 22 -10.40 -3.74 6.93
C GLY A 22 -10.96 -2.32 6.93
N TYR A 23 -10.74 -1.53 5.87
CA TYR A 23 -11.31 -0.18 5.72
C TYR A 23 -11.37 0.29 4.25
N GLU A 24 -12.18 1.31 3.99
CA GLU A 24 -12.26 1.97 2.68
C GLU A 24 -11.07 2.92 2.50
N ILE A 25 -10.25 2.69 1.46
CA ILE A 25 -9.13 3.58 1.14
C ILE A 25 -9.60 4.85 0.44
N SER A 26 -8.83 5.92 0.60
CA SER A 26 -9.00 7.16 -0.16
C SER A 26 -8.35 7.10 -1.55
N VAL A 27 -8.65 8.08 -2.40
CA VAL A 27 -7.94 8.26 -3.70
C VAL A 27 -6.44 8.53 -3.47
N GLY A 28 -6.11 9.28 -2.41
CA GLY A 28 -4.72 9.54 -2.03
C GLY A 28 -3.98 8.25 -1.68
N GLU A 29 -4.61 7.39 -0.88
CA GLU A 29 -4.06 6.06 -0.56
C GLU A 29 -3.94 5.18 -1.81
N LEU A 30 -4.92 5.17 -2.72
CA LEU A 30 -4.82 4.41 -3.97
C LEU A 30 -3.57 4.80 -4.79
N ARG A 31 -3.30 6.10 -4.90
CA ARG A 31 -2.10 6.62 -5.58
C ARG A 31 -0.83 6.27 -4.80
N LEU A 32 -0.87 6.38 -3.49
CA LEU A 32 0.26 6.04 -2.62
C LEU A 32 0.60 4.56 -2.68
N LEU A 33 -0.39 3.65 -2.78
CA LEU A 33 -0.16 2.21 -2.98
C LEU A 33 0.61 1.95 -4.28
N ALA A 34 0.31 2.66 -5.37
CA ALA A 34 1.02 2.52 -6.64
C ALA A 34 2.50 2.93 -6.52
N TYR A 35 2.75 4.08 -5.89
CA TYR A 35 4.12 4.53 -5.59
C TYR A 35 4.84 3.56 -4.65
N LEU A 36 4.18 3.12 -3.58
CA LEU A 36 4.76 2.20 -2.61
C LEU A 36 5.15 0.87 -3.25
N GLN A 37 4.31 0.34 -4.14
CA GLN A 37 4.59 -0.88 -4.89
C GLN A 37 5.87 -0.71 -5.73
N TYR A 38 5.99 0.41 -6.45
CA TYR A 38 7.19 0.71 -7.24
C TYR A 38 8.42 0.74 -6.35
N GLU A 39 8.36 1.45 -5.22
CA GLU A 39 9.48 1.55 -4.29
C GLU A 39 9.86 0.17 -3.73
N LEU A 40 8.88 -0.64 -3.31
CA LEU A 40 9.13 -1.98 -2.77
C LEU A 40 9.83 -2.92 -3.76
N VAL A 41 9.59 -2.75 -5.06
CA VAL A 41 10.23 -3.55 -6.12
C VAL A 41 11.61 -3.02 -6.49
N ASN A 42 11.79 -1.69 -6.55
CA ASN A 42 12.96 -1.09 -7.20
C ASN A 42 14.02 -0.58 -6.22
N SER A 43 13.63 0.26 -5.25
CA SER A 43 14.54 1.09 -4.43
C SER A 43 14.51 0.72 -2.95
N LYS A 44 13.38 0.19 -2.48
CA LYS A 44 13.01 -0.09 -1.08
C LYS A 44 13.20 1.11 -0.15
N ASN A 45 12.89 2.32 -0.64
CA ASN A 45 13.17 3.57 0.05
C ASN A 45 12.16 4.69 -0.24
N PRO A 46 10.93 4.63 0.32
CA PRO A 46 9.85 5.57 0.00
C PRO A 46 10.05 6.96 0.66
N ASN A 47 11.06 7.71 0.24
CA ASN A 47 11.41 9.01 0.80
C ASN A 47 10.75 10.19 0.08
N ASN A 48 10.31 10.01 -1.15
CA ASN A 48 9.63 11.04 -1.93
C ASN A 48 8.14 11.10 -1.61
N VAL A 49 7.80 11.49 -0.38
CA VAL A 49 6.42 11.62 0.11
C VAL A 49 6.18 12.98 0.76
N ASN A 50 4.98 13.52 0.55
CA ASN A 50 4.53 14.76 1.17
C ASN A 50 4.03 14.54 2.61
N SER A 51 3.57 15.61 3.28
CA SER A 51 3.12 15.52 4.68
C SER A 51 1.89 14.63 4.88
N GLU A 52 0.92 14.67 3.96
CA GLU A 52 -0.29 13.85 4.01
C GLU A 52 0.04 12.37 3.82
N GLU A 53 0.90 12.06 2.85
CA GLU A 53 1.37 10.70 2.60
C GLU A 53 2.18 10.14 3.78
N LYS A 54 2.95 10.98 4.47
CA LYS A 54 3.64 10.57 5.72
C LYS A 54 2.66 10.15 6.81
N GLU A 55 1.53 10.84 6.94
CA GLU A 55 0.47 10.47 7.88
C GLU A 55 -0.17 9.13 7.50
N MET A 56 -0.42 8.90 6.20
CA MET A 56 -0.90 7.61 5.68
C MET A 56 0.09 6.48 6.00
N LEU A 57 1.38 6.67 5.70
CA LEU A 57 2.41 5.68 6.04
C LEU A 57 2.50 5.43 7.55
N ALA A 58 2.33 6.46 8.39
CA ALA A 58 2.31 6.31 9.84
C ALA A 58 1.07 5.51 10.31
N SER A 59 -0.09 5.70 9.68
CA SER A 59 -1.29 4.91 9.91
C SER A 59 -1.08 3.44 9.55
N TRP A 60 -0.48 3.17 8.38
CA TRP A 60 -0.17 1.80 7.93
C TRP A 60 0.83 1.08 8.84
N ARG A 61 1.81 1.79 9.41
CA ARG A 61 2.68 1.24 10.46
C ARG A 61 1.89 0.81 11.68
N LYS A 62 1.01 1.67 12.19
CA LYS A 62 0.16 1.35 13.36
C LYS A 62 -0.76 0.16 13.11
N LYS A 63 -1.18 -0.06 11.87
CA LYS A 63 -1.99 -1.21 11.42
C LYS A 63 -1.17 -2.49 11.19
N GLY A 64 0.17 -2.43 11.30
CA GLY A 64 1.04 -3.58 11.07
C GLY A 64 1.29 -3.91 9.59
N PHE A 65 0.93 -3.01 8.68
CA PHE A 65 1.11 -3.19 7.24
C PHE A 65 2.56 -2.95 6.81
N ILE A 66 3.21 -1.96 7.42
CA ILE A 66 4.62 -1.62 7.22
C ILE A 66 5.42 -2.20 8.37
N LEU A 67 6.50 -2.91 8.03
CA LEU A 67 7.39 -3.57 8.97
C LEU A 67 8.72 -2.79 8.98
N ASP A 68 8.85 -1.80 9.88
CA ASP A 68 10.02 -0.91 10.01
C ASP A 68 11.27 -1.66 10.52
N GLY A 69 11.86 -2.51 9.68
CA GLY A 69 12.98 -3.34 10.06
C GLY A 69 12.61 -4.42 11.09
N ILE A 70 11.35 -4.86 11.12
CA ILE A 70 10.90 -5.99 11.94
C ILE A 70 10.48 -7.11 10.98
N THR A 71 10.75 -8.37 11.33
CA THR A 71 10.26 -9.54 10.56
C THR A 71 8.78 -9.80 10.85
N GLU A 72 8.07 -10.56 10.00
CA GLU A 72 6.68 -10.98 10.27
C GLU A 72 6.50 -11.74 11.59
N GLY A 73 7.58 -12.27 12.18
CA GLY A 73 7.60 -12.90 13.51
C GLY A 73 8.00 -11.97 14.67
N GLY A 74 8.01 -10.65 14.48
CA GLY A 74 8.28 -9.67 15.54
C GLY A 74 9.76 -9.48 15.91
N ARG A 75 10.69 -10.12 15.18
CA ARG A 75 12.13 -9.94 15.45
C ARG A 75 12.65 -8.66 14.81
N VAL A 76 13.31 -7.82 15.61
CA VAL A 76 14.02 -6.62 15.15
C VAL A 76 15.19 -7.04 14.27
N MET A 77 15.22 -6.54 13.04
CA MET A 77 16.33 -6.68 12.12
C MET A 77 17.36 -5.60 12.44
N THR A 78 18.52 -6.01 12.94
CA THR A 78 19.59 -5.13 13.42
C THR A 78 20.60 -4.73 12.34
N SER A 79 20.40 -5.15 11.09
CA SER A 79 21.27 -4.73 9.99
C SER A 79 21.05 -3.26 9.65
N ARG A 80 22.13 -2.50 9.47
CA ARG A 80 22.13 -1.12 8.91
C ARG A 80 21.37 -1.01 7.58
N ASP A 81 21.12 -2.13 6.91
CA ASP A 81 20.32 -2.26 5.70
C ASP A 81 18.88 -2.72 5.99
N SER A 82 18.23 -2.24 7.05
CA SER A 82 16.81 -2.52 7.30
C SER A 82 15.95 -1.85 6.21
N LYS A 83 15.92 -2.47 5.03
CA LYS A 83 15.16 -2.03 3.86
C LYS A 83 13.69 -1.94 4.22
N PHE A 84 13.01 -0.92 3.70
CA PHE A 84 11.57 -0.76 3.86
C PHE A 84 10.85 -2.06 3.47
N LYS A 85 10.01 -2.57 4.37
CA LYS A 85 9.28 -3.83 4.21
C LYS A 85 7.81 -3.65 4.57
N VAL A 86 7.00 -4.53 4.02
CA VAL A 86 5.57 -4.66 4.32
C VAL A 86 5.25 -6.12 4.64
N SER A 87 4.12 -6.36 5.30
CA SER A 87 3.61 -7.72 5.47
C SER A 87 3.19 -8.32 4.12
N LYS A 88 3.21 -9.65 4.03
CA LYS A 88 2.80 -10.37 2.83
C LYS A 88 1.32 -10.15 2.51
N ASP A 89 0.48 -10.08 3.54
CA ASP A 89 -0.95 -9.79 3.37
C ASP A 89 -1.16 -8.39 2.81
N PHE A 90 -0.44 -7.39 3.31
CA PHE A 90 -0.52 -6.03 2.77
C PHE A 90 0.03 -5.95 1.33
N TRP A 91 1.10 -6.68 1.02
CA TRP A 91 1.61 -6.80 -0.35
C TRP A 91 0.56 -7.39 -1.30
N ASN A 92 -0.10 -8.47 -0.90
CA ASN A 92 -1.14 -9.09 -1.72
C ASN A 92 -2.31 -8.10 -1.92
N ALA A 93 -2.71 -7.38 -0.86
CA ALA A 93 -3.74 -6.35 -0.94
C ALA A 93 -3.39 -5.21 -1.89
N ILE A 94 -2.14 -4.72 -1.88
CA ILE A 94 -1.64 -3.72 -2.83
C ILE A 94 -1.84 -4.21 -4.26
N VAL A 95 -1.40 -5.43 -4.56
CA VAL A 95 -1.46 -5.98 -5.94
C VAL A 95 -2.90 -6.09 -6.43
N GLU A 96 -3.81 -6.64 -5.62
CA GLU A 96 -5.23 -6.78 -5.97
C GLU A 96 -5.91 -5.42 -6.20
N ILE A 97 -5.67 -4.46 -5.31
CA ILE A 97 -6.23 -3.11 -5.42
C ILE A 97 -5.69 -2.40 -6.66
N LEU A 98 -4.39 -2.50 -6.94
CA LEU A 98 -3.79 -1.86 -8.12
C LEU A 98 -4.20 -2.53 -9.43
N TRP A 99 -4.39 -3.85 -9.43
CA TRP A 99 -4.97 -4.55 -10.58
C TRP A 99 -6.32 -3.94 -10.95
N LEU A 100 -7.23 -3.81 -9.96
CA LEU A 100 -8.53 -3.18 -10.17
C LEU A 100 -8.42 -1.69 -10.51
N GLY A 101 -7.47 -0.95 -9.94
CA GLY A 101 -7.36 0.51 -10.12
C GLY A 101 -6.68 0.97 -11.41
N TYR A 102 -5.80 0.14 -11.97
CA TYR A 102 -4.86 0.56 -13.03
C TYR A 102 -4.76 -0.40 -14.22
N VAL A 103 -5.20 -1.66 -14.09
CA VAL A 103 -4.98 -2.70 -15.12
C VAL A 103 -6.27 -3.24 -15.68
N ASP A 104 -7.15 -3.76 -14.83
CA ASP A 104 -8.47 -4.24 -15.20
C ASP A 104 -9.42 -3.05 -15.33
N ILE A 105 -9.35 -2.33 -16.43
CA ILE A 105 -10.17 -1.14 -16.66
C ILE A 105 -11.08 -1.44 -17.85
N ASP A 106 -12.37 -1.13 -17.70
CA ASP A 106 -13.39 -1.25 -18.75
C ASP A 106 -13.13 -0.28 -19.93
#